data_AF-A0A510IVL5-F1
#
_entry.id   AF-A0A510IVL5-F1
#
_cell.length_a   1.000
_cell.length_b   1.000
_cell.length_c   1.000
_cell.angle_alpha   90.00
_cell.angle_beta   90.00
_cell.angle_gamma   90.00
#
_symmetry.space_group_name_H-M   'P 1'
#
loop_
_entity.id
_entity.type
_entity.pdbx_description
1 polymer ?
#
loop_
_entity_poly.entity_id
_entity_poly.type
_entity_poly.pdbx_seq_one_letter_code
_entity_poly.pdbx_strand_id
1 'polypeptide(L)'
;MFDKTDSNNWYVAWHPDKTVAVSSKFNRPGWGPWTVKDGAQHVQPPFSVLEEIITLRVHLDDANVENGCLKVLPYSQRDGLLESEEIKNYVAKGDVVSFEAKAGDVLAIRPHIIHSSSKTQLPGRRRIIHLEYTGFSLPRGILWS
;
A
#
# COMPACT_ATOMS: atom_id res chain seq x y z
N MET A 1 -6.34 9.42 0.30
CA MET A 1 -5.69 10.12 -0.85
C MET A 1 -4.26 10.44 -0.47
N PHE A 2 -3.30 10.15 -1.33
CA PHE A 2 -1.92 10.58 -1.14
C PHE A 2 -1.71 11.89 -1.88
N ASP A 3 -1.21 12.90 -1.19
CA ASP A 3 -0.91 14.23 -1.74
C ASP A 3 0.48 14.64 -1.29
N LYS A 4 1.46 14.46 -2.19
CA LYS A 4 2.83 14.94 -1.96
C LYS A 4 2.92 16.36 -2.49
N THR A 5 3.36 17.28 -1.64
CA THR A 5 3.66 18.67 -1.95
C THR A 5 5.07 19.00 -1.47
N ASP A 6 5.60 20.16 -1.84
CA ASP A 6 6.90 20.64 -1.34
C ASP A 6 6.95 20.70 0.19
N SER A 7 5.84 21.12 0.83
CA SER A 7 5.68 21.16 2.28
C SER A 7 5.40 19.79 2.92
N ASN A 8 5.06 18.77 2.12
CA ASN A 8 4.70 17.42 2.58
C ASN A 8 5.40 16.34 1.72
N ASN A 9 6.74 16.38 1.70
CA ASN A 9 7.59 15.51 0.89
C ASN A 9 8.22 14.39 1.73
N TRP A 10 7.41 13.42 2.15
CA TRP A 10 7.86 12.30 2.96
C TRP A 10 8.34 11.11 2.10
N TYR A 11 9.40 10.46 2.59
CA TYR A 11 9.89 9.20 2.05
C TYR A 11 9.00 8.06 2.54
N VAL A 12 8.63 7.17 1.64
CA VAL A 12 7.96 5.92 2.00
C VAL A 12 8.99 4.81 1.93
N ALA A 13 9.35 4.25 3.08
CA ALA A 13 10.27 3.12 3.16
C ALA A 13 9.72 1.89 2.43
N TRP A 14 10.57 0.91 2.16
CA TRP A 14 10.14 -0.38 1.64
C TRP A 14 9.23 -1.08 2.65
N HIS A 15 8.00 -1.34 2.23
CA HIS A 15 7.00 -2.01 3.06
C HIS A 15 5.95 -2.69 2.17
N PRO A 16 5.30 -3.74 2.67
CA PRO A 16 3.98 -4.16 2.21
C PRO A 16 2.88 -3.44 3.01
N ASP A 17 1.71 -3.25 2.40
CA ASP A 17 0.51 -2.91 3.14
C ASP A 17 -0.08 -4.17 3.78
N LYS A 18 -0.13 -4.21 5.12
CA LYS A 18 -0.55 -5.39 5.90
C LYS A 18 -1.89 -5.23 6.61
N THR A 19 -2.44 -4.01 6.67
CA THR A 19 -3.62 -3.70 7.50
C THR A 19 -4.75 -3.14 6.67
N VAL A 20 -5.98 -3.52 7.02
CA VAL A 20 -7.22 -3.01 6.44
C VAL A 20 -7.99 -2.17 7.45
N ALA A 21 -8.77 -1.21 6.97
CA ALA A 21 -9.63 -0.38 7.79
C ALA A 21 -11.06 -0.95 7.86
N VAL A 22 -11.64 -0.98 9.05
CA VAL A 22 -13.00 -1.47 9.31
C VAL A 22 -13.74 -0.57 10.29
N SER A 23 -15.07 -0.62 10.26
CA SER A 23 -15.94 0.23 11.07
C SER A 23 -15.81 -0.01 12.58
N SER A 24 -15.50 -1.24 12.99
CA SER A 24 -15.42 -1.62 14.40
C SER A 24 -14.59 -2.89 14.60
N LYS A 25 -14.02 -3.03 15.79
CA LYS A 25 -13.28 -4.23 16.19
C LYS A 25 -14.22 -5.42 16.35
N PHE A 26 -13.78 -6.59 15.90
CA PHE A 26 -14.50 -7.85 16.06
C PHE A 26 -13.57 -8.98 16.51
N ASN A 27 -14.15 -10.08 17.00
CA ASN A 27 -13.39 -11.25 17.43
C ASN A 27 -13.48 -12.36 16.38
N ARG A 28 -12.39 -12.61 15.66
CA ARG A 28 -12.26 -13.70 14.69
C ARG A 28 -10.81 -14.20 14.68
N PRO A 29 -10.55 -15.52 14.64
CA PRO A 29 -9.19 -16.06 14.58
C PRO A 29 -8.40 -15.51 13.39
N GLY A 30 -7.12 -15.20 13.61
CA GLY A 30 -6.21 -14.69 12.58
C GLY A 30 -6.36 -13.19 12.24
N TRP A 31 -7.27 -12.47 12.89
CA TRP A 31 -7.41 -11.01 12.73
C TRP A 31 -6.70 -10.26 13.85
N GLY A 32 -5.56 -9.68 13.52
CA GLY A 32 -4.72 -8.92 14.44
C GLY A 32 -3.29 -8.78 13.91
N PRO A 33 -2.49 -7.85 14.45
CA PRO A 33 -2.83 -6.94 15.55
C PRO A 33 -3.84 -5.86 15.15
N TRP A 34 -4.46 -5.24 16.16
CA TRP A 34 -5.40 -4.13 16.00
C TRP A 34 -4.74 -2.81 16.38
N THR A 35 -5.02 -1.76 15.62
CA THR A 35 -4.58 -0.38 15.90
C THR A 35 -5.70 0.60 15.58
N VAL A 36 -5.62 1.83 16.10
CA VAL A 36 -6.52 2.92 15.74
C VAL A 36 -5.70 4.00 15.05
N LYS A 37 -6.08 4.40 13.84
CA LYS A 37 -5.45 5.48 13.08
C LYS A 37 -6.55 6.43 12.61
N ASP A 38 -6.39 7.72 12.89
CA ASP A 38 -7.35 8.77 12.53
C ASP A 38 -8.81 8.45 12.92
N GLY A 39 -8.98 7.80 14.07
CA GLY A 39 -10.29 7.38 14.60
C GLY A 39 -10.86 6.09 13.99
N ALA A 40 -10.25 5.52 12.95
CA ALA A 40 -10.67 4.28 12.30
C ALA A 40 -9.94 3.05 12.86
N GLN A 41 -10.68 1.93 13.00
CA GLN A 41 -10.10 0.65 13.42
C GLN A 41 -9.32 0.04 12.26
N HIS A 42 -8.06 -0.30 12.52
CA HIS A 42 -7.19 -0.98 11.57
C HIS A 42 -6.79 -2.34 12.12
N VAL A 43 -6.77 -3.33 11.25
CA VAL A 43 -6.45 -4.71 11.63
C VAL A 43 -5.66 -5.38 10.53
N GLN A 44 -4.67 -6.18 10.89
CA GLN A 44 -4.07 -7.11 9.93
C GLN A 44 -4.98 -8.34 9.78
N PRO A 45 -5.55 -8.59 8.59
CA PRO A 45 -6.34 -9.79 8.37
C PRO A 45 -5.43 -11.00 8.09
N PRO A 46 -5.98 -12.22 8.02
CA PRO A 46 -5.25 -13.38 7.54
C PRO A 46 -4.68 -13.14 6.14
N PHE A 47 -3.55 -13.78 5.83
CA PHE A 47 -2.88 -13.62 4.52
C PHE A 47 -3.81 -13.92 3.34
N SER A 48 -4.62 -14.97 3.43
CA SER A 48 -5.60 -15.31 2.39
C SER A 48 -6.58 -14.18 2.08
N VAL A 49 -6.92 -13.34 3.05
CA VAL A 49 -7.77 -12.16 2.84
C VAL A 49 -6.98 -11.06 2.12
N LEU A 50 -5.71 -10.84 2.48
CA LEU A 50 -4.84 -9.88 1.77
C LEU A 50 -4.61 -10.30 0.31
N GLU A 51 -4.59 -11.60 0.03
CA GLU A 51 -4.54 -12.17 -1.33
C GLU A 51 -5.82 -11.96 -2.13
N GLU A 52 -6.94 -11.64 -1.50
CA GLU A 52 -8.18 -11.27 -2.18
C GLU A 52 -8.26 -9.77 -2.48
N ILE A 53 -7.42 -8.94 -1.83
CA ILE A 53 -7.43 -7.49 -2.02
C ILE A 53 -6.67 -7.07 -3.28
N ILE A 54 -7.24 -6.15 -4.04
CA ILE A 54 -6.60 -5.41 -5.11
C ILE A 54 -6.60 -3.94 -4.75
N THR A 55 -5.43 -3.33 -4.78
CA THR A 55 -5.24 -1.89 -4.63
C THR A 55 -5.20 -1.25 -6.00
N LEU A 56 -6.09 -0.28 -6.25
CA LEU A 56 -6.04 0.60 -7.41
C LEU A 56 -5.47 1.95 -7.01
N ARG A 57 -4.42 2.37 -7.71
CA ARG A 57 -3.77 3.67 -7.56
C ARG A 57 -4.06 4.48 -8.81
N VAL A 58 -5.00 5.41 -8.72
CA VAL A 58 -5.36 6.33 -9.81
C VAL A 58 -4.48 7.56 -9.73
N HIS A 59 -3.68 7.78 -10.77
CA HIS A 59 -2.76 8.91 -10.85
C HIS A 59 -3.51 10.16 -11.30
N LEU A 60 -3.55 11.20 -10.47
CA LEU A 60 -4.14 12.49 -10.85
C LEU A 60 -3.13 13.46 -11.46
N ASP A 61 -1.85 13.16 -11.27
CA ASP A 61 -0.71 13.92 -11.79
C ASP A 61 0.32 12.90 -12.33
N ASP A 62 1.18 13.34 -13.26
CA ASP A 62 2.27 12.51 -13.76
C ASP A 62 3.19 12.03 -12.62
N ALA A 63 3.63 10.79 -12.70
CA ALA A 63 4.59 10.19 -11.78
C ALA A 63 5.79 9.67 -12.58
N ASN A 64 6.99 10.13 -12.24
CA ASN A 64 8.25 9.69 -12.84
C ASN A 64 9.30 9.45 -11.74
N VAL A 65 10.51 9.02 -12.13
CA VAL A 65 11.58 8.74 -11.16
C VAL A 65 11.96 9.98 -10.35
N GLU A 66 11.92 11.18 -10.95
CA GLU A 66 12.35 12.45 -10.34
C GLU A 66 11.35 12.97 -9.29
N ASN A 67 10.04 12.74 -9.51
CA ASN A 67 8.97 13.16 -8.60
C ASN A 67 8.45 12.05 -7.66
N GLY A 68 9.20 10.95 -7.59
CA GLY A 68 8.97 9.88 -6.63
C GLY A 68 7.81 8.96 -7.00
N CYS A 69 7.83 8.42 -8.22
CA CYS A 69 6.97 7.33 -8.64
C CYS A 69 7.09 6.10 -7.72
N LEU A 70 6.15 5.17 -7.87
CA LEU A 70 6.13 3.94 -7.09
C LEU A 70 7.29 3.05 -7.52
N LYS A 71 7.99 2.46 -6.57
CA LYS A 71 8.97 1.41 -6.79
C LYS A 71 8.44 0.12 -6.20
N VAL A 72 8.61 -0.98 -6.91
CA VAL A 72 8.22 -2.31 -6.44
C VAL A 72 9.37 -3.28 -6.52
N LEU A 73 9.27 -4.33 -5.71
CA LEU A 73 10.01 -5.57 -5.91
C LEU A 73 9.05 -6.59 -6.54
N PRO A 74 9.17 -6.88 -7.85
CA PRO A 74 8.27 -7.79 -8.54
C PRO A 74 8.19 -9.15 -7.85
N TYR A 75 7.00 -9.74 -7.86
CA TYR A 75 6.71 -11.07 -7.32
C TYR A 75 6.89 -11.24 -5.79
N SER A 76 7.37 -10.23 -5.06
CA SER A 76 7.56 -10.28 -3.60
C SER A 76 6.30 -10.66 -2.81
N GLN A 77 5.12 -10.40 -3.36
CA GLN A 77 3.86 -10.81 -2.75
C GLN A 77 3.70 -12.35 -2.64
N ARG A 78 4.45 -13.13 -3.43
CA ARG A 78 4.38 -14.60 -3.43
C ARG A 78 5.09 -15.23 -2.24
N ASP A 79 5.95 -14.48 -1.57
CA ASP A 79 6.77 -14.95 -0.44
C ASP A 79 6.07 -14.72 0.92
N GLY A 80 4.78 -14.35 0.90
CA GLY A 80 3.98 -14.11 2.10
C GLY A 80 4.20 -12.73 2.72
N LEU A 81 3.87 -12.61 4.00
CA LEU A 81 4.07 -11.37 4.77
C LEU A 81 5.47 -11.34 5.37
N LEU A 82 6.40 -10.80 4.61
CA LEU A 82 7.79 -10.63 5.05
C LEU A 82 7.89 -9.59 6.18
N GLU A 83 8.72 -9.90 7.17
CA GLU A 83 9.07 -9.00 8.26
C GLU A 83 10.22 -8.06 7.89
N SER A 84 10.44 -7.03 8.70
CA SER A 84 11.36 -5.92 8.37
C SER A 84 12.76 -6.37 7.97
N GLU A 85 13.32 -7.41 8.60
CA GLU A 85 14.67 -7.89 8.28
C GLU A 85 14.70 -8.68 6.97
N GLU A 86 13.65 -9.45 6.69
CA GLU A 86 13.48 -10.17 5.43
C GLU A 86 13.28 -9.20 4.28
N ILE A 87 12.53 -8.12 4.49
CA ILE A 87 12.34 -7.04 3.51
C ILE A 87 13.69 -6.41 3.15
N LYS A 88 14.56 -6.12 4.12
CA LYS A 88 15.91 -5.58 3.83
C LYS A 88 16.71 -6.52 2.94
N ASN A 89 16.69 -7.81 3.24
CA ASN A 89 17.37 -8.83 2.44
C ASN A 89 16.78 -8.94 1.04
N TYR A 90 15.46 -8.82 0.91
CA TYR A 90 14.78 -8.80 -0.39
C TYR A 90 15.20 -7.59 -1.23
N VAL A 91 15.21 -6.40 -0.61
CA VAL A 91 15.61 -5.14 -1.26
C VAL A 91 17.07 -5.18 -1.69
N ALA A 92 17.95 -5.78 -0.89
CA ALA A 92 19.38 -5.86 -1.20
C ALA A 92 19.70 -6.78 -2.40
N LYS A 93 18.81 -7.73 -2.72
CA LYS A 93 19.02 -8.75 -3.76
C LYS A 93 18.11 -8.58 -4.97
N GLY A 94 16.98 -7.91 -4.81
CA GLY A 94 15.90 -7.88 -5.79
C GLY A 94 16.06 -6.78 -6.83
N ASP A 95 15.56 -7.06 -8.03
CA ASP A 95 15.48 -6.10 -9.11
C ASP A 95 14.33 -5.11 -8.87
N VAL A 96 14.67 -3.88 -8.51
CA VAL A 96 13.70 -2.82 -8.28
C VAL A 96 13.15 -2.31 -9.61
N VAL A 97 11.82 -2.28 -9.74
CA VAL A 97 11.14 -1.70 -10.89
C VAL A 97 10.45 -0.41 -10.47
N SER A 98 10.71 0.67 -11.21
CA SER A 98 10.01 1.95 -11.06
C SER A 98 8.81 2.00 -12.01
N PHE A 99 7.64 2.38 -11.50
CA PHE A 99 6.42 2.54 -12.29
C PHE A 99 6.14 4.01 -12.55
N GLU A 100 6.60 4.49 -13.70
CA GLU A 100 6.19 5.78 -14.22
C GLU A 100 4.76 5.70 -14.78
N ALA A 101 4.01 6.78 -14.62
CA ALA A 101 2.61 6.85 -14.98
C ALA A 101 2.24 8.28 -15.38
N LYS A 102 1.30 8.43 -16.29
CA LYS A 102 0.70 9.70 -16.65
C LYS A 102 -0.55 9.97 -15.82
N ALA A 103 -0.94 11.24 -15.72
CA ALA A 103 -2.23 11.60 -15.18
C ALA A 103 -3.34 10.84 -15.93
N GLY A 104 -4.21 10.15 -15.18
CA GLY A 104 -5.26 9.28 -15.70
C GLY A 104 -4.91 7.79 -15.68
N ASP A 105 -3.63 7.42 -15.58
CA ASP A 105 -3.24 6.02 -15.49
C ASP A 105 -3.67 5.38 -14.17
N VAL A 106 -4.00 4.10 -14.23
CA VAL A 106 -4.37 3.30 -13.07
C VAL A 106 -3.40 2.14 -12.92
N LEU A 107 -2.71 2.11 -11.78
CA LEU A 107 -1.89 0.98 -11.40
C LEU A 107 -2.68 0.06 -10.46
N ALA A 108 -2.79 -1.21 -10.83
CA ALA A 108 -3.37 -2.26 -9.99
C ALA A 108 -2.27 -3.13 -9.39
N ILE A 109 -2.26 -3.26 -8.06
CA ILE A 109 -1.31 -4.11 -7.32
C ILE A 109 -2.02 -4.92 -6.24
N ARG A 110 -1.35 -5.96 -5.74
CA ARG A 110 -1.69 -6.53 -4.43
C ARG A 110 -1.12 -5.62 -3.33
N PRO A 111 -1.85 -5.35 -2.24
CA PRO A 111 -1.38 -4.43 -1.19
C PRO A 111 -0.08 -4.88 -0.54
N HIS A 112 0.07 -6.20 -0.37
CA HIS A 112 1.24 -6.80 0.29
C HIS A 112 2.43 -7.02 -0.64
N ILE A 113 2.43 -6.46 -1.86
CA ILE A 113 3.67 -6.36 -2.65
C ILE A 113 4.62 -5.39 -1.95
N ILE A 114 5.91 -5.74 -1.86
CA ILE A 114 6.90 -4.83 -1.28
C ILE A 114 7.08 -3.65 -2.24
N HIS A 115 6.74 -2.46 -1.73
CA HIS A 115 6.83 -1.24 -2.50
C HIS A 115 7.38 -0.08 -1.66
N SER A 116 7.87 0.94 -2.35
CA SER A 116 8.37 2.17 -1.76
C SER A 116 8.10 3.36 -2.68
N SER A 117 8.29 4.57 -2.18
CA SER A 117 8.22 5.78 -2.99
C SER A 117 9.23 6.78 -2.47
N SER A 118 10.12 7.20 -3.37
CA SER A 118 11.15 8.19 -3.06
C SER A 118 10.55 9.57 -2.77
N LYS A 119 11.35 10.43 -2.14
CA LYS A 119 11.03 11.86 -2.04
C LYS A 119 11.06 12.48 -3.44
N THR A 120 10.22 13.48 -3.70
CA THR A 120 10.38 14.31 -4.90
C THR A 120 11.68 15.09 -4.80
N GLN A 121 12.45 15.14 -5.89
CA GLN A 121 13.65 15.97 -5.99
C GLN A 121 13.36 17.34 -6.62
N LEU A 122 12.16 17.50 -7.18
CA LEU A 122 11.73 18.73 -7.84
C LEU A 122 10.51 19.33 -7.11
N PRO A 123 10.39 20.67 -7.08
CA PRO A 123 9.18 21.33 -6.62
C PRO A 123 7.98 20.85 -7.43
N GLY A 124 6.89 20.47 -6.77
CA GLY A 124 5.71 19.96 -7.45
C GLY A 124 4.68 19.32 -6.53
N ARG A 125 3.54 19.00 -7.12
CA ARG A 125 2.46 18.30 -6.46
C ARG A 125 2.18 16.98 -7.18
N ARG A 126 2.09 15.90 -6.42
CA ARG A 126 1.72 14.57 -6.95
C ARG A 126 0.65 13.94 -6.11
N ARG A 127 -0.51 13.70 -6.72
CA ARG A 127 -1.68 13.12 -6.07
C ARG A 127 -2.03 11.76 -6.63
N ILE A 128 -2.39 10.85 -5.72
CA ILE A 128 -2.89 9.52 -6.04
C ILE A 128 -4.16 9.27 -5.23
N ILE A 129 -5.23 8.83 -5.90
CA ILE A 129 -6.37 8.21 -5.24
C ILE A 129 -6.01 6.73 -5.05
N HIS A 130 -6.04 6.27 -3.81
CA HIS A 130 -5.75 4.88 -3.45
C HIS A 130 -7.06 4.26 -2.98
N LEU A 131 -7.46 3.18 -3.65
CA LEU A 131 -8.69 2.44 -3.40
C LEU A 131 -8.35 0.96 -3.21
N GLU A 132 -8.95 0.32 -2.24
CA GLU A 132 -8.81 -1.12 -2.01
C GLU A 132 -10.13 -1.82 -2.29
N TYR A 133 -10.08 -2.90 -3.07
CA TYR A 133 -11.23 -3.72 -3.44
C TYR A 133 -10.99 -5.15 -2.99
N THR A 134 -12.01 -5.81 -2.47
CA THR A 134 -11.94 -7.22 -2.10
C THR A 134 -13.28 -7.90 -2.28
N GLY A 135 -13.24 -9.19 -2.63
CA GLY A 135 -14.41 -10.07 -2.62
C GLY A 135 -14.75 -10.58 -1.21
N PHE A 136 -13.86 -10.36 -0.24
CA PHE A 136 -14.02 -10.88 1.10
C PHE A 136 -15.17 -10.19 1.85
N SER A 137 -16.09 -11.01 2.37
CA SER A 137 -17.20 -10.54 3.20
C SER A 137 -16.79 -10.50 4.68
N LEU A 138 -16.84 -9.30 5.26
CA LEU A 138 -16.66 -9.11 6.70
C LEU A 138 -17.79 -9.75 7.50
N PRO A 139 -17.58 -10.02 8.81
CA PRO A 139 -18.65 -10.45 9.70
C PRO A 139 -19.86 -9.50 9.65
N ARG A 140 -21.06 -10.06 9.87
CA ARG A 140 -22.30 -9.30 9.86
C ARG A 140 -22.22 -8.09 10.80
N GLY A 141 -22.55 -6.91 10.28
CA GLY A 141 -22.55 -5.65 11.03
C GLY A 141 -21.20 -4.93 11.07
N ILE A 142 -20.16 -5.48 10.42
CA ILE A 142 -18.88 -4.80 10.21
C ILE A 142 -18.80 -4.35 8.75
N LEU A 143 -18.35 -3.12 8.53
CA LEU A 143 -18.18 -2.52 7.21
C LEU A 143 -16.70 -2.22 6.95
N TRP A 144 -16.30 -2.29 5.68
CA TRP A 144 -15.03 -1.72 5.21
C TRP A 144 -15.07 -0.19 5.37
N SER A 145 -13.92 0.43 5.63
CA SER A 145 -13.77 1.89 5.79
C SER A 145 -12.89 2.51 4.73
#